data_AF-A0A9I9EIG3-F1
#
_entry.id   AF-A0A9I9EIG3-F1
#
_cell.length_a   1.000
_cell.length_b   1.000
_cell.length_c   1.000
_cell.angle_alpha   90.00
_cell.angle_beta   90.00
_cell.angle_gamma   90.00
#
_symmetry.space_group_name_H-M   'P 1'
#
loop_
_entity.id
_entity.type
_entity.pdbx_description
1 polymer ?
#
loop_
_entity_poly.entity_id
_entity_poly.type
_entity_poly.pdbx_seq_one_letter_code
_entity_poly.pdbx_strand_id
1 'polypeptide(L)'
;MKIDYGEFTKDMTTFAPTPIQNAQVALQFLLQMVEHMGSAIQITTPYDVFMVRRKCCIMIESLKDFSSMRPIATTCLDAYIMYLYTRMESSSTLNLYKFVDAGSISYGSSKEECAQLLTARLLGTDYDQLLLIPYNSGSFNIMKKKKPNWRVMKCPKRSGVVECGYYVMRFMRDIILSTSTFIIDMMKDSPRTYTQDDIDCIRSKWAEFVGKHVLPQSIGAAKPYLRQFIVV
;
A
#
# COMPACT_ATOMS: atom_id res chain seq x y z
N MET A 1 -14.24 -13.93 51.72
CA MET A 1 -14.99 -13.49 50.53
C MET A 1 -14.06 -13.68 49.33
N LYS A 2 -14.22 -14.76 48.56
CA LYS A 2 -13.39 -15.07 47.39
C LYS A 2 -14.14 -14.54 46.17
N ILE A 3 -13.54 -13.61 45.44
CA ILE A 3 -14.09 -13.06 44.21
C ILE A 3 -13.86 -14.10 43.10
N ASP A 4 -14.94 -14.53 42.47
CA ASP A 4 -14.91 -15.45 41.33
C ASP A 4 -14.54 -14.67 40.06
N TYR A 5 -13.37 -14.99 39.50
CA TYR A 5 -12.85 -14.37 38.27
C TYR A 5 -13.44 -15.01 36.99
N GLY A 6 -14.30 -16.03 37.11
CA GLY A 6 -14.88 -16.76 35.99
C GLY A 6 -15.99 -16.03 35.23
N GLU A 7 -16.61 -15.00 35.81
CA GLU A 7 -17.76 -14.33 35.20
C GLU A 7 -17.37 -13.08 34.39
N PHE A 8 -16.21 -12.46 34.67
CA PHE A 8 -15.76 -11.23 33.99
C PHE A 8 -15.13 -11.48 32.60
N THR A 9 -14.91 -12.74 32.22
CA THR A 9 -14.21 -13.11 30.98
C THR A 9 -15.16 -13.57 29.87
N LYS A 10 -16.43 -13.88 30.17
CA LYS A 10 -17.40 -14.27 29.14
C LYS A 10 -17.90 -13.09 28.31
N ASP A 11 -18.08 -11.92 28.92
CA ASP A 11 -18.60 -10.72 28.22
C ASP A 11 -17.59 -9.98 27.34
N MET A 12 -16.28 -10.30 27.46
CA MET A 12 -15.27 -9.73 26.55
C MET A 12 -15.21 -10.43 25.18
N THR A 13 -15.90 -11.55 25.01
CA THR A 13 -15.97 -12.25 23.70
C THR A 13 -17.08 -11.74 22.78
N THR A 14 -17.93 -10.82 23.27
CA THR A 14 -19.08 -10.29 22.50
C THR A 14 -18.75 -9.01 21.73
N PHE A 15 -17.59 -8.39 21.96
CA PHE A 15 -17.09 -7.25 21.17
C PHE A 15 -15.93 -7.67 20.27
N ALA A 16 -16.19 -8.63 19.38
CA ALA A 16 -15.41 -8.66 18.15
C ALA A 16 -15.61 -7.31 17.46
N PRO A 17 -14.55 -6.53 17.15
CA PRO A 17 -14.73 -5.27 16.46
C PRO A 17 -15.32 -5.60 15.09
N THR A 18 -16.56 -5.19 14.85
CA THR A 18 -17.19 -5.28 13.53
C THR A 18 -16.26 -4.64 12.50
N PRO A 19 -15.60 -5.42 11.62
CA PRO A 19 -14.56 -4.87 10.73
C PRO A 19 -15.15 -3.98 9.61
N ILE A 20 -16.46 -4.04 9.43
CA ILE A 20 -17.18 -3.58 8.25
C ILE A 20 -17.37 -2.05 8.20
N GLN A 21 -17.33 -1.33 9.34
CA GLN A 21 -17.58 0.12 9.35
C GLN A 21 -16.31 1.00 9.35
N ASN A 22 -15.18 0.50 9.87
CA ASN A 22 -14.01 1.35 10.12
C ASN A 22 -13.33 1.84 8.83
N ALA A 23 -13.25 1.00 7.79
CA ALA A 23 -12.65 1.38 6.52
C ALA A 23 -13.42 2.50 5.84
N GLN A 24 -14.74 2.35 5.82
CA GLN A 24 -15.63 3.31 5.20
C GLN A 24 -15.64 4.64 5.96
N VAL A 25 -15.64 4.61 7.30
CA VAL A 25 -15.56 5.84 8.10
C VAL A 25 -14.23 6.57 7.89
N ALA A 26 -13.09 5.87 7.93
CA ALA A 26 -11.77 6.49 7.73
C ALA A 26 -11.63 7.09 6.32
N LEU A 27 -12.11 6.39 5.30
CA LEU A 27 -12.08 6.88 3.92
C LEU A 27 -13.03 8.05 3.68
N GLN A 28 -14.23 8.03 4.27
CA GLN A 28 -15.19 9.13 4.19
C GLN A 28 -14.62 10.39 4.86
N PHE A 29 -14.03 10.25 6.03
CA PHE A 29 -13.38 11.37 6.72
C PHE A 29 -12.22 11.93 5.89
N LEU A 30 -11.36 11.08 5.35
CA LEU A 30 -10.26 11.50 4.48
C LEU A 30 -10.77 12.21 3.22
N LEU A 31 -11.84 11.69 2.59
CA LEU A 31 -12.45 12.30 1.42
C LEU A 31 -12.96 13.71 1.73
N GLN A 32 -13.68 13.88 2.83
CA GLN A 32 -14.16 15.20 3.28
C GLN A 32 -13.01 16.19 3.52
N MET A 33 -11.92 15.75 4.15
CA MET A 33 -10.76 16.59 4.38
C MET A 33 -10.12 17.07 3.07
N VAL A 34 -10.02 16.17 2.07
CA VAL A 34 -9.43 16.50 0.77
C VAL A 34 -10.34 17.38 -0.07
N GLU A 35 -11.66 17.16 -0.01
CA GLU A 35 -12.65 18.05 -0.62
C GLU A 35 -12.52 19.48 -0.09
N HIS A 36 -12.42 19.63 1.24
CA HIS A 36 -12.19 20.93 1.86
C HIS A 36 -10.83 21.53 1.51
N MET A 37 -9.78 20.71 1.43
CA MET A 37 -8.42 21.16 1.06
C MET A 37 -8.32 21.63 -0.39
N GLY A 38 -9.19 21.14 -1.29
CA GLY A 38 -9.27 21.57 -2.70
C GLY A 38 -8.03 21.25 -3.54
N SER A 39 -7.17 20.32 -3.09
CA SER A 39 -5.95 19.93 -3.80
C SER A 39 -5.60 18.46 -3.57
N ALA A 40 -4.70 17.92 -4.39
CA ALA A 40 -4.23 16.55 -4.25
C ALA A 40 -3.35 16.39 -3.00
N ILE A 41 -3.44 15.24 -2.32
CA ILE A 41 -2.51 14.91 -1.23
C ILE A 41 -1.16 14.57 -1.87
N GLN A 42 -0.13 15.33 -1.51
CA GLN A 42 1.24 15.04 -1.93
C GLN A 42 2.01 14.28 -0.84
N ILE A 43 2.50 13.09 -1.18
CA ILE A 43 3.38 12.29 -0.33
C ILE A 43 4.76 12.25 -1.01
N THR A 44 5.80 12.73 -0.32
CA THR A 44 7.17 12.64 -0.83
C THR A 44 7.66 11.21 -0.69
N THR A 45 8.05 10.58 -1.79
CA THR A 45 8.59 9.22 -1.74
C THR A 45 9.96 9.23 -1.04
N PRO A 46 10.17 8.41 0.00
CA PRO A 46 11.50 8.27 0.57
C PRO A 46 12.42 7.62 -0.46
N TYR A 47 13.64 8.14 -0.58
CA TYR A 47 14.60 7.66 -1.58
C TYR A 47 14.91 6.18 -1.38
N ASP A 48 14.96 5.71 -0.14
CA ASP A 48 15.31 4.33 0.18
C ASP A 48 14.23 3.33 -0.27
N VAL A 49 12.97 3.77 -0.41
CA VAL A 49 11.88 2.91 -0.89
C VAL A 49 11.99 2.67 -2.39
N PHE A 50 12.05 3.75 -3.18
CA PHE A 50 11.93 3.71 -4.64
C PHE A 50 13.21 4.02 -5.42
N MET A 51 14.30 4.41 -4.75
CA MET A 51 15.55 4.94 -5.34
C MET A 51 15.32 6.17 -6.22
N VAL A 52 14.14 6.76 -6.11
CA VAL A 52 13.74 7.96 -6.82
C VAL A 52 12.96 8.84 -5.86
N ARG A 53 13.37 10.12 -5.77
CA ARG A 53 12.59 11.14 -5.06
C ARG A 53 11.56 11.72 -6.02
N ARG A 54 10.29 11.42 -5.80
CA ARG A 54 9.16 11.99 -6.53
C ARG A 54 8.04 12.32 -5.55
N LYS A 55 7.09 13.13 -6.01
CA LYS A 55 5.84 13.34 -5.29
C LYS A 55 4.84 12.30 -5.78
N CYS A 56 4.37 11.45 -4.87
CA CYS A 56 3.19 10.63 -5.07
C CYS A 56 1.96 11.51 -4.81
N CYS A 57 1.15 11.75 -5.84
CA CYS A 57 -0.05 12.58 -5.74
C CYS A 57 -1.28 11.68 -5.67
N ILE A 58 -2.03 11.77 -4.58
CA ILE A 58 -3.33 11.12 -4.43
C ILE A 58 -4.42 12.13 -4.76
N MET A 59 -5.06 11.92 -5.90
CA MET A 59 -6.16 12.75 -6.37
C MET A 59 -7.46 12.40 -5.64
N ILE A 60 -8.39 13.36 -5.59
CA ILE A 60 -9.72 13.12 -5.01
C ILE A 60 -10.48 12.02 -5.77
N GLU A 61 -10.31 11.93 -7.09
CA GLU A 61 -10.88 10.86 -7.92
C GLU A 61 -10.37 9.49 -7.46
N SER A 62 -9.08 9.38 -7.16
CA SER A 62 -8.48 8.15 -6.65
C SER A 62 -9.05 7.77 -5.27
N LEU A 63 -9.35 8.75 -4.42
CA LEU A 63 -10.04 8.51 -3.14
C LEU A 63 -11.48 8.04 -3.34
N LYS A 64 -12.21 8.62 -4.30
CA LYS A 64 -13.57 8.20 -4.67
C LYS A 64 -13.57 6.77 -5.22
N ASP A 65 -12.60 6.44 -6.06
CA ASP A 65 -12.38 5.08 -6.57
C ASP A 65 -12.13 4.09 -5.44
N PHE A 66 -11.18 4.44 -4.56
CA PHE A 66 -10.80 3.61 -3.43
C PHE A 66 -11.94 3.45 -2.40
N SER A 67 -12.79 4.47 -2.24
CA SER A 67 -13.99 4.44 -1.39
C SER A 67 -15.11 3.57 -1.98
N SER A 68 -15.19 3.50 -3.30
CA SER A 68 -16.26 2.80 -4.03
C SER A 68 -15.85 1.41 -4.53
N MET A 69 -14.73 0.86 -4.04
CA MET A 69 -14.18 -0.44 -4.48
C MET A 69 -13.97 -0.51 -6.00
N ARG A 70 -13.60 0.60 -6.64
CA ARG A 70 -13.24 0.68 -8.06
C ARG A 70 -11.75 0.37 -8.26
N PRO A 71 -11.28 0.15 -9.51
CA PRO A 71 -9.87 -0.08 -9.78
C PRO A 71 -9.03 1.09 -9.25
N ILE A 72 -7.92 0.78 -8.60
CA ILE A 72 -7.09 1.77 -7.94
C ILE A 72 -6.03 2.33 -8.89
N ALA A 73 -5.66 3.59 -8.70
CA ALA A 73 -4.53 4.20 -9.38
C ALA A 73 -3.20 3.57 -8.90
N THR A 74 -2.17 3.59 -9.76
CA THR A 74 -0.82 3.15 -9.38
C THR A 74 -0.26 3.95 -8.22
N THR A 75 -0.60 5.24 -8.11
CA THR A 75 -0.21 6.09 -6.98
C THR A 75 -0.79 5.63 -5.65
N CYS A 76 -2.01 5.05 -5.63
CA CYS A 76 -2.56 4.43 -4.43
C CYS A 76 -1.73 3.21 -4.00
N LEU A 77 -1.25 2.42 -4.97
CA LEU A 77 -0.38 1.28 -4.72
C LEU A 77 0.99 1.71 -4.19
N ASP A 78 1.58 2.76 -4.76
CA ASP A 78 2.83 3.35 -4.29
C ASP A 78 2.68 3.88 -2.85
N ALA A 79 1.56 4.53 -2.53
CA ALA A 79 1.25 4.96 -1.17
C ALA A 79 1.13 3.79 -0.20
N TYR A 80 0.57 2.65 -0.64
CA TYR A 80 0.53 1.46 0.20
C TYR A 80 1.90 0.82 0.40
N ILE A 81 2.75 0.80 -0.63
CA ILE A 81 4.14 0.33 -0.49
C ILE A 81 4.91 1.22 0.49
N MET A 82 4.73 2.53 0.45
CA MET A 82 5.30 3.44 1.45
C MET A 82 4.79 3.14 2.87
N TYR A 83 3.48 2.88 3.03
CA TYR A 83 2.94 2.42 4.31
C TYR A 83 3.64 1.14 4.80
N LEU A 84 3.76 0.12 3.95
CA LEU A 84 4.44 -1.13 4.28
C LEU A 84 5.90 -0.88 4.68
N TYR A 85 6.59 0.02 3.97
CA TYR A 85 7.96 0.42 4.30
C TYR A 85 8.08 1.01 5.71
N THR A 86 7.20 1.95 6.10
CA THR A 86 7.21 2.49 7.47
C THR A 86 6.94 1.43 8.54
N ARG A 87 6.17 0.38 8.21
CA ARG A 87 5.93 -0.76 9.11
C ARG A 87 7.16 -1.64 9.24
N MET A 88 7.88 -1.89 8.15
CA MET A 88 9.13 -2.66 8.16
C MET A 88 10.26 -1.93 8.89
N GLU A 89 10.31 -0.61 8.80
CA GLU A 89 11.24 0.22 9.59
C GLU A 89 11.01 0.00 11.09
N SER A 90 9.74 -0.05 11.51
CA SER A 90 9.37 -0.32 12.90
C SER A 90 9.71 -1.74 13.37
N SER A 91 9.85 -2.70 12.44
CA SER A 91 10.18 -4.11 12.74
C SER A 91 11.61 -4.50 12.39
N SER A 92 12.46 -3.56 11.96
CA SER A 92 13.86 -3.79 11.57
C SER A 92 14.05 -4.84 10.45
N THR A 93 13.11 -4.92 9.50
CA THR A 93 13.14 -5.88 8.37
C THR A 93 13.38 -5.22 7.00
N LEU A 94 13.77 -3.94 6.97
CA LEU A 94 13.96 -3.16 5.74
C LEU A 94 14.94 -3.79 4.76
N ASN A 95 16.01 -4.37 5.27
CA ASN A 95 17.11 -4.97 4.52
C ASN A 95 16.75 -6.29 3.81
N LEU A 96 15.53 -6.81 3.99
CA LEU A 96 15.05 -8.04 3.34
C LEU A 96 14.24 -7.76 2.05
N TYR A 97 13.73 -6.54 1.87
CA TYR A 97 12.77 -6.24 0.80
C TYR A 97 13.19 -5.01 0.00
N LYS A 98 13.03 -5.10 -1.32
CA LYS A 98 13.19 -3.98 -2.25
C LYS A 98 11.92 -3.81 -3.06
N PHE A 99 11.63 -2.58 -3.47
CA PHE A 99 10.39 -2.22 -4.17
C PHE A 99 10.67 -1.46 -5.46
N VAL A 100 9.71 -1.51 -6.37
CA VAL A 100 9.64 -0.65 -7.55
C VAL A 100 8.32 0.10 -7.50
N ASP A 101 8.33 1.40 -7.81
CA ASP A 101 7.09 2.16 -7.89
C ASP A 101 6.25 1.69 -9.10
N ALA A 102 4.97 1.46 -8.86
CA ALA A 102 4.02 0.96 -9.84
C ALA A 102 3.83 1.96 -11.00
N GLY A 103 3.96 3.26 -10.72
CA GLY A 103 3.89 4.32 -11.71
C GLY A 103 4.93 4.17 -12.82
N SER A 104 6.21 3.97 -12.47
CA SER A 104 7.33 3.88 -13.42
C SER A 104 7.31 2.65 -14.32
N ILE A 105 6.54 1.62 -13.95
CA ILE A 105 6.41 0.37 -14.72
C ILE A 105 5.03 0.22 -15.37
N SER A 106 4.22 1.28 -15.34
CA SER A 106 2.89 1.32 -15.91
C SER A 106 2.91 1.47 -17.44
N TYR A 107 1.76 1.25 -18.07
CA TYR A 107 1.61 1.39 -19.53
C TYR A 107 2.03 2.78 -20.06
N GLY A 108 1.85 3.83 -19.27
CA GLY A 108 2.17 5.20 -19.67
C GLY A 108 3.66 5.54 -19.63
N SER A 109 4.51 4.66 -19.10
CA SER A 109 5.93 4.91 -18.92
C SER A 109 6.77 4.53 -20.14
N SER A 110 7.91 5.21 -20.32
CA SER A 110 8.90 4.82 -21.33
C SER A 110 9.42 3.42 -21.06
N LYS A 111 9.43 2.56 -22.10
CA LYS A 111 9.98 1.21 -22.00
C LYS A 111 11.46 1.20 -21.65
N GLU A 112 12.20 2.21 -22.10
CA GLU A 112 13.63 2.33 -21.84
C GLU A 112 13.90 2.77 -20.40
N GLU A 113 13.22 3.82 -19.92
CA GLU A 113 13.33 4.26 -18.52
C GLU A 113 12.92 3.13 -17.56
N CYS A 114 11.86 2.39 -17.90
CA CYS A 114 11.44 1.27 -17.09
C CYS A 114 12.45 0.12 -17.10
N ALA A 115 13.05 -0.19 -18.26
CA ALA A 115 14.09 -1.22 -18.34
C ALA A 115 15.34 -0.82 -17.53
N GLN A 116 15.74 0.45 -17.59
CA GLN A 116 16.85 0.98 -16.81
C GLN A 116 16.56 0.90 -15.31
N LEU A 117 15.36 1.32 -14.88
CA LEU A 117 14.94 1.25 -13.47
C LEU A 117 14.94 -0.20 -12.95
N LEU A 118 14.33 -1.13 -13.69
CA LEU A 118 14.29 -2.54 -13.32
C LEU A 118 15.70 -3.15 -13.27
N THR A 119 16.56 -2.82 -14.23
CA THR A 119 17.94 -3.31 -14.26
C THR A 119 18.74 -2.79 -13.07
N ALA A 120 18.64 -1.49 -12.76
CA ALA A 120 19.31 -0.90 -11.61
C ALA A 120 18.85 -1.55 -10.30
N ARG A 121 17.56 -1.83 -10.17
CA ARG A 121 17.00 -2.51 -9.00
C ARG A 121 17.42 -3.95 -8.87
N LEU A 122 17.42 -4.71 -9.95
CA LEU A 122 17.87 -6.10 -9.97
C LEU A 122 19.35 -6.20 -9.62
N LEU A 123 20.21 -5.38 -10.24
CA LEU A 123 21.65 -5.35 -9.95
C LEU A 123 21.96 -4.90 -8.54
N GLY A 124 21.12 -4.03 -7.98
CA GLY A 124 21.24 -3.57 -6.61
C GLY A 124 20.63 -4.51 -5.58
N THR A 125 20.03 -5.65 -5.93
CA THR A 125 19.39 -6.58 -4.98
C THR A 125 20.34 -7.71 -4.61
N ASP A 126 20.52 -7.93 -3.31
CA ASP A 126 21.37 -9.01 -2.77
C ASP A 126 20.66 -10.37 -2.86
N TYR A 127 21.41 -11.48 -2.76
CA TYR A 127 20.86 -12.83 -2.96
C TYR A 127 19.80 -13.24 -1.92
N ASP A 128 19.84 -12.65 -0.73
CA ASP A 128 18.93 -12.89 0.40
C ASP A 128 17.74 -11.91 0.43
N GLN A 129 17.68 -10.98 -0.54
CA GLN A 129 16.64 -9.97 -0.63
C GLN A 129 15.54 -10.31 -1.64
N LEU A 130 14.32 -9.89 -1.32
CA LEU A 130 13.16 -10.02 -2.19
C LEU A 130 12.83 -8.69 -2.86
N LEU A 131 12.95 -8.65 -4.19
CA LEU A 131 12.47 -7.54 -5.00
C LEU A 131 10.99 -7.74 -5.37
N LEU A 132 10.11 -6.92 -4.81
CA LEU A 132 8.67 -6.93 -5.06
C LEU A 132 8.31 -5.91 -6.15
N ILE A 133 7.72 -6.39 -7.25
CA ILE A 133 7.37 -5.59 -8.43
C ILE A 133 5.85 -5.65 -8.66
N PRO A 134 5.10 -4.56 -8.37
CA PRO A 134 3.66 -4.48 -8.63
C PRO A 134 3.35 -4.38 -10.12
N TYR A 135 3.20 -5.52 -10.80
CA TYR A 135 3.07 -5.56 -12.25
C TYR A 135 1.62 -5.67 -12.75
N ASN A 136 1.25 -4.84 -13.75
CA ASN A 136 0.00 -4.98 -14.51
C ASN A 136 0.28 -5.61 -15.89
N SER A 137 -0.30 -6.78 -16.16
CA SER A 137 0.01 -7.64 -17.31
C SER A 137 -0.25 -7.04 -18.70
N GLY A 138 -0.96 -5.93 -18.79
CA GLY A 138 -1.17 -5.21 -20.05
C GLY A 138 0.06 -4.44 -20.58
N SER A 139 1.15 -4.34 -19.80
CA SER A 139 2.20 -3.32 -20.04
C SER A 139 3.61 -3.85 -20.32
N PHE A 140 3.96 -5.09 -19.95
CA PHE A 140 5.29 -5.67 -20.22
C PHE A 140 5.23 -6.95 -21.06
N ASN A 141 5.89 -6.90 -22.22
CA ASN A 141 6.48 -8.08 -22.83
C ASN A 141 7.89 -8.25 -22.24
N ILE A 142 8.02 -9.00 -21.15
CA ILE A 142 9.33 -9.27 -20.55
C ILE A 142 10.14 -10.13 -21.55
N MET A 143 11.06 -9.46 -22.24
CA MET A 143 12.31 -9.95 -22.81
C MET A 143 12.24 -11.21 -23.70
N LYS A 144 12.33 -11.00 -25.02
CA LYS A 144 12.48 -12.06 -26.05
C LYS A 144 13.83 -12.79 -26.05
N LYS A 145 14.77 -12.46 -25.15
CA LYS A 145 16.13 -13.03 -25.13
C LYS A 145 16.41 -13.68 -23.77
N LYS A 146 16.31 -15.01 -23.74
CA LYS A 146 16.33 -15.94 -22.59
C LYS A 146 15.22 -15.70 -21.55
N LYS A 147 14.26 -16.62 -21.53
CA LYS A 147 13.19 -16.64 -20.52
C LYS A 147 13.81 -16.98 -19.17
N PRO A 148 13.65 -16.13 -18.14
CA PRO A 148 13.99 -16.57 -16.79
C PRO A 148 13.10 -17.75 -16.38
N ASN A 149 13.57 -18.55 -15.43
CA ASN A 149 12.81 -19.66 -14.86
C ASN A 149 11.68 -19.11 -13.99
N TRP A 150 10.58 -18.71 -14.63
CA TRP A 150 9.39 -18.25 -13.95
C TRP A 150 8.70 -19.41 -13.23
N ARG A 151 8.53 -19.29 -11.91
CA ARG A 151 7.58 -20.11 -11.17
C ARG A 151 6.30 -19.31 -10.98
N VAL A 152 5.23 -19.78 -11.61
CA VAL A 152 3.89 -19.23 -11.37
C VAL A 152 3.40 -19.75 -10.03
N MET A 153 3.35 -18.87 -9.03
CA MET A 153 2.82 -19.21 -7.72
C MET A 153 1.29 -19.08 -7.72
N LYS A 154 0.61 -20.00 -7.01
CA LYS A 154 -0.85 -19.93 -6.84
C LYS A 154 -1.16 -18.86 -5.79
N CYS A 155 -1.50 -17.65 -6.23
CA CYS A 155 -1.99 -16.60 -5.35
C CYS A 155 -3.48 -16.80 -5.01
N PRO A 156 -3.97 -16.23 -3.89
CA PRO A 156 -5.39 -16.21 -3.57
C PRO A 156 -6.20 -15.69 -4.77
N LYS A 157 -7.11 -16.51 -5.29
CA LYS A 157 -7.81 -16.23 -6.57
C LYS A 157 -9.13 -15.50 -6.35
N ARG A 158 -9.51 -14.71 -7.36
CA ARG A 158 -10.82 -14.03 -7.46
C ARG A 158 -11.58 -14.45 -8.73
N SER A 159 -12.89 -14.15 -8.75
CA SER A 159 -13.84 -14.24 -9.86
C SER A 159 -13.98 -12.96 -10.72
N GLY A 160 -13.28 -11.83 -10.46
CA GLY A 160 -13.50 -10.56 -11.18
C GLY A 160 -12.28 -9.63 -11.34
N VAL A 161 -12.37 -8.66 -12.26
CA VAL A 161 -11.24 -7.81 -12.73
C VAL A 161 -10.97 -6.57 -11.85
N VAL A 162 -11.99 -6.08 -11.14
CA VAL A 162 -11.97 -4.75 -10.47
C VAL A 162 -11.07 -4.68 -9.22
N GLU A 163 -10.67 -5.82 -8.64
CA GLU A 163 -9.99 -5.87 -7.33
C GLU A 163 -8.48 -6.21 -7.41
N CYS A 164 -7.90 -6.31 -8.61
CA CYS A 164 -6.51 -6.78 -8.75
C CYS A 164 -5.52 -5.97 -7.89
N GLY A 165 -5.69 -4.65 -7.79
CA GLY A 165 -4.83 -3.79 -6.97
C GLY A 165 -4.97 -4.04 -5.46
N TYR A 166 -6.17 -4.27 -4.94
CA TYR A 166 -6.38 -4.56 -3.51
C TYR A 166 -5.80 -5.92 -3.12
N TYR A 167 -5.91 -6.92 -4.00
CA TYR A 167 -5.29 -8.23 -3.81
C TYR A 167 -3.77 -8.13 -3.82
N VAL A 168 -3.20 -7.33 -4.71
CA VAL A 168 -1.75 -7.05 -4.72
C VAL A 168 -1.32 -6.40 -3.42
N MET A 169 -2.03 -5.39 -2.92
CA MET A 169 -1.77 -4.78 -1.61
C MET A 169 -1.81 -5.81 -0.48
N ARG A 170 -2.89 -6.60 -0.39
CA ARG A 170 -3.06 -7.61 0.66
C ARG A 170 -1.96 -8.67 0.60
N PHE A 171 -1.62 -9.13 -0.60
CA PHE A 171 -0.59 -10.14 -0.81
C PHE A 171 0.82 -9.64 -0.47
N MET A 172 1.17 -8.40 -0.83
CA MET A 172 2.43 -7.79 -0.38
C MET A 172 2.50 -7.71 1.14
N ARG A 173 1.39 -7.37 1.80
CA ARG A 173 1.32 -7.36 3.27
C ARG A 173 1.54 -8.75 3.85
N ASP A 174 0.93 -9.79 3.29
CA ASP A 174 1.15 -11.17 3.75
C ASP A 174 2.60 -11.61 3.54
N ILE A 175 3.23 -11.18 2.44
CA ILE A 175 4.65 -11.47 2.21
C ILE A 175 5.53 -10.82 3.29
N ILE A 176 5.29 -9.55 3.58
CA ILE A 176 6.12 -8.78 4.53
C ILE A 176 5.90 -9.21 5.98
N LEU A 177 4.68 -9.60 6.33
CA LEU A 177 4.32 -10.00 7.70
C LEU A 177 4.48 -11.49 7.97
N SER A 178 4.89 -12.26 6.97
CA SER A 178 5.15 -13.68 7.12
C SER A 178 6.32 -13.94 8.06
N THR A 179 6.20 -15.00 8.87
CA THR A 179 7.29 -15.52 9.71
C THR A 179 8.23 -16.46 8.94
N SER A 180 7.87 -16.88 7.74
CA SER A 180 8.69 -17.75 6.89
C SER A 180 9.69 -16.95 6.06
N THR A 181 10.91 -17.46 5.99
CA THR A 181 12.03 -16.91 5.19
C THR A 181 12.00 -17.36 3.73
N PHE A 182 11.17 -18.36 3.39
CA PHE A 182 11.09 -18.91 2.03
C PHE A 182 9.71 -18.68 1.42
N ILE A 183 9.67 -17.98 0.28
CA ILE A 183 8.44 -17.71 -0.49
C ILE A 183 7.59 -18.97 -0.68
N ILE A 184 8.21 -20.13 -0.92
CA ILE A 184 7.45 -21.38 -1.17
C ILE A 184 6.58 -21.76 0.02
N ASP A 185 7.10 -21.63 1.25
CA ASP A 185 6.34 -22.01 2.44
C ASP A 185 5.27 -20.96 2.77
N MET A 186 5.57 -19.68 2.51
CA MET A 186 4.59 -18.59 2.59
C MET A 186 3.38 -18.85 1.69
N MET A 187 3.61 -19.40 0.50
CA MET A 187 2.54 -19.71 -0.45
C MET A 187 1.74 -20.96 -0.07
N LYS A 188 2.31 -21.90 0.69
CA LYS A 188 1.58 -23.10 1.12
C LYS A 188 0.50 -22.75 2.14
N ASP A 189 0.82 -21.83 3.04
CA ASP A 189 -0.07 -21.40 4.12
C ASP A 189 -1.01 -20.25 3.70
N SER A 190 -0.86 -19.76 2.46
CA SER A 190 -1.67 -18.66 1.92
C SER A 190 -3.13 -19.09 1.73
N PRO A 191 -4.11 -18.23 2.09
CA PRO A 191 -5.53 -18.55 1.93
C PRO A 191 -5.91 -18.72 0.46
N ARG A 192 -6.99 -19.45 0.17
CA ARG A 192 -7.45 -19.65 -1.23
C ARG A 192 -8.01 -18.38 -1.87
N THR A 193 -8.52 -17.45 -1.07
CA THR A 193 -9.10 -16.16 -1.49
C THR A 193 -9.04 -15.18 -0.31
N TYR A 194 -9.21 -13.88 -0.56
CA TYR A 194 -9.33 -12.87 0.49
C TYR A 194 -10.79 -12.54 0.75
N THR A 195 -11.15 -12.37 2.02
CA THR A 195 -12.48 -11.92 2.43
C THR A 195 -12.65 -10.42 2.20
N GLN A 196 -13.89 -9.93 2.25
CA GLN A 196 -14.12 -8.48 2.21
C GLN A 196 -13.47 -7.77 3.41
N ASP A 197 -13.48 -8.39 4.59
CA ASP A 197 -12.83 -7.87 5.80
C ASP A 197 -11.30 -7.74 5.64
N ASP A 198 -10.66 -8.70 4.96
CA ASP A 198 -9.24 -8.61 4.60
C ASP A 198 -8.96 -7.36 3.76
N ILE A 199 -9.83 -7.09 2.77
CA ILE A 199 -9.70 -5.95 1.87
C ILE A 199 -10.02 -4.64 2.60
N ASP A 200 -11.06 -4.60 3.42
CA ASP A 200 -11.41 -3.41 4.21
C ASP A 200 -10.34 -3.08 5.25
N CYS A 201 -9.64 -4.09 5.78
CA CYS A 201 -8.47 -3.89 6.62
C CYS A 201 -7.35 -3.15 5.86
N ILE A 202 -7.04 -3.55 4.62
CA ILE A 202 -6.01 -2.84 3.84
C ILE A 202 -6.45 -1.43 3.49
N ARG A 203 -7.74 -1.23 3.22
CA ARG A 203 -8.31 0.08 2.88
C ARG A 203 -8.25 1.05 4.07
N SER A 204 -8.58 0.56 5.26
CA SER A 204 -8.49 1.32 6.51
C SER A 204 -7.05 1.76 6.78
N LYS A 205 -6.08 0.84 6.67
CA LYS A 205 -4.67 1.13 6.95
C LYS A 205 -4.05 2.09 5.94
N TRP A 206 -4.45 1.97 4.68
CA TRP A 206 -4.08 2.93 3.65
C TRP A 206 -4.63 4.33 3.96
N ALA A 207 -5.91 4.45 4.32
CA ALA A 207 -6.53 5.73 4.65
C ALA A 207 -5.87 6.41 5.86
N GLU A 208 -5.59 5.64 6.90
CA GLU A 208 -4.87 6.10 8.10
C GLU A 208 -3.47 6.64 7.75
N PHE A 209 -2.74 5.95 6.88
CA PHE A 209 -1.41 6.38 6.42
C PHE A 209 -1.48 7.67 5.60
N VAL A 210 -2.34 7.70 4.57
CA VAL A 210 -2.48 8.85 3.67
C VAL A 210 -2.99 10.08 4.42
N GLY A 211 -3.92 9.91 5.36
CA GLY A 211 -4.47 11.00 6.17
C GLY A 211 -3.42 11.78 6.97
N LYS A 212 -2.32 11.15 7.39
CA LYS A 212 -1.21 11.81 8.10
C LYS A 212 -0.55 12.93 7.29
N HIS A 213 -0.70 12.91 5.97
CA HIS A 213 -0.11 13.90 5.07
C HIS A 213 -1.02 15.09 4.78
N VAL A 214 -2.29 15.07 5.19
CA VAL A 214 -3.25 16.15 4.90
C VAL A 214 -2.99 17.38 5.76
N LEU A 215 -2.91 17.21 7.09
CA LEU A 215 -2.74 18.33 8.04
C LEU A 215 -1.48 19.19 7.78
N PRO A 216 -0.29 18.62 7.53
CA PRO A 216 0.90 19.42 7.21
C PRO A 216 0.74 20.27 5.95
N GLN A 217 -0.05 19.80 4.97
CA GLN A 217 -0.28 20.51 3.71
C GLN A 217 -1.28 21.65 3.90
N SER A 218 -2.35 21.45 4.69
CA SER A 218 -3.30 22.51 5.03
C SER A 218 -2.62 23.65 5.82
N ILE A 219 -1.75 23.32 6.78
CA ILE A 219 -0.96 24.32 7.52
C ILE A 219 0.05 25.01 6.60
N GLY A 220 0.73 24.24 5.74
CA GLY A 220 1.66 24.77 4.74
C GLY A 220 1.00 25.77 3.79
N ALA A 221 -0.22 25.47 3.34
CA ALA A 221 -1.03 26.36 2.49
C ALA A 221 -1.51 27.63 3.23
N ALA A 222 -1.69 27.57 4.56
CA ALA A 222 -2.08 28.71 5.39
C ALA A 222 -0.89 29.64 5.77
N LYS A 223 0.36 29.16 5.73
CA LYS A 223 1.56 29.93 6.08
C LYS A 223 1.73 31.27 5.33
N PRO A 224 1.43 31.40 4.02
CA PRO A 224 1.50 32.67 3.31
C PRO A 224 0.53 33.71 3.87
N TYR A 225 -0.66 33.28 4.29
CA TYR A 225 -1.70 34.14 4.86
C TYR A 225 -1.36 34.53 6.30
N LEU A 226 -0.86 33.61 7.12
CA LEU A 226 -0.42 33.92 8.50
C LEU A 226 0.77 34.89 8.54
N ARG A 227 1.66 34.84 7.53
CA ARG A 227 2.76 35.83 7.40
C ARG A 227 2.26 37.25 7.11
N GLN A 228 1.06 37.42 6.55
CA GLN A 228 0.45 38.74 6.34
C GLN A 228 -0.12 39.35 7.62
N PHE A 229 -0.38 38.53 8.66
CA PHE A 229 -0.91 38.98 9.95
C PHE A 229 0.16 39.20 11.04
N ILE A 230 1.42 38.86 10.78
CA ILE A 230 2.56 39.06 11.72
C ILE A 230 3.49 40.19 11.23
N VAL A 231 2.97 41.10 10.42
CA VAL A 231 3.62 42.39 10.15
C VAL A 231 2.73 43.47 10.76
N VAL A 232 2.86 43.64 12.08
CA VAL A 232 2.44 44.84 12.82
C VAL A 232 3.62 45.23 13.69
#